data_AF-A0A8C5WEH6-F1
#
_entry.id   AF-A0A8C5WEH6-F1
#
_cell.length_a   1.000
_cell.length_b   1.000
_cell.length_c   1.000
_cell.angle_alpha   90.00
_cell.angle_beta   90.00
_cell.angle_gamma   90.00
#
_symmetry.space_group_name_H-M   'P 1'
#
loop_
_entity.id
_entity.type
_entity.pdbx_description
1 polymer ?
#
loop_
_entity_poly.entity_id
_entity_poly.type
_entity_poly.pdbx_seq_one_letter_code
_entity_poly.pdbx_strand_id
1 'polypeptide(L)'
;MYPYDPEHDAETPTSDDGSSPQISFPSPLAVFGNFYPHIYVNNNGFLSFDRPMSDFTPRAFPLQSGGPILAPFWADVDNEITGSIYYHQSTDPHLLERATFDVRSYFNYPRFTAQWAFVATWDNVTYYGAVSNEVGLIIHHIYIEAFTELDTDWCRLSLFQVVNTFQAVLITDWTFTFVLFNYENIQWTTDSASEGVDGLGGNHAQAGLNSGNSSFYSIPGSLSQEILHVSTTSNVYFSGRWAFKVDGYDPEFPDFPPTDGSLSCTQCVNTMGSSCTGSAVTCPSGSLCGSQYAEYTDNGVLYPMISRSCIEESRCNTSTSFSFAESKVEIASSCCDTDLCTPEIPELPSESSAPNGVTCPTCRSPGSVVCYSGDTIQCTGKETTCFLMNSQAPDTHQYLAIRGCAIPNVCDTDYQSLASHFGNINVNFFCAREGKKRCETFPMLCNQLKSALARKH
;
A
#
# COMPACT_ATOMS: atom_id res chain seq x y z
N MET A 1 4.91 -7.37 5.32
CA MET A 1 4.31 -7.47 6.68
C MET A 1 4.81 -8.72 7.42
N TYR A 2 4.65 -8.77 8.75
CA TYR A 2 4.75 -10.00 9.55
C TYR A 2 3.45 -10.80 9.40
N PRO A 3 3.51 -12.15 9.48
CA PRO A 3 2.32 -12.97 9.34
C PRO A 3 1.31 -12.69 10.46
N TYR A 4 0.04 -12.67 10.11
CA TYR A 4 -1.12 -12.64 11.01
C TYR A 4 -2.16 -13.61 10.44
N ASP A 5 -3.03 -14.15 11.29
CA ASP A 5 -3.99 -15.18 10.89
C ASP A 5 -5.40 -14.82 11.36
N PRO A 6 -6.30 -14.37 10.46
CA PRO A 6 -7.67 -14.04 10.79
C PRO A 6 -8.48 -15.14 11.48
N GLU A 7 -8.10 -16.42 11.34
CA GLU A 7 -8.82 -17.54 11.95
C GLU A 7 -8.37 -17.83 13.40
N HIS A 8 -7.16 -17.39 13.79
CA HIS A 8 -6.55 -17.77 15.07
C HIS A 8 -6.11 -16.58 15.94
N ASP A 9 -5.92 -15.40 15.34
CA ASP A 9 -5.55 -14.20 16.06
C ASP A 9 -6.75 -13.62 16.83
N ALA A 10 -6.46 -12.93 17.92
CA ALA A 10 -7.49 -12.19 18.64
C ALA A 10 -7.89 -10.96 17.83
N GLU A 11 -9.17 -10.58 17.91
CA GLU A 11 -9.70 -9.40 17.22
C GLU A 11 -10.13 -8.34 18.23
N THR A 12 -10.04 -7.07 17.86
CA THR A 12 -10.70 -6.00 18.62
C THR A 12 -12.22 -6.04 18.35
N PRO A 13 -13.07 -5.39 19.18
CA PRO A 13 -14.49 -5.31 18.87
C PRO A 13 -14.74 -4.57 17.55
N THR A 14 -15.77 -5.02 16.80
CA THR A 14 -16.41 -4.24 15.73
C THR A 14 -17.13 -3.06 16.36
N SER A 15 -16.50 -1.89 16.34
CA SER A 15 -16.94 -0.65 17.00
C SER A 15 -16.05 0.48 16.51
N ASP A 16 -16.63 1.61 16.13
CA ASP A 16 -15.93 2.82 15.67
C ASP A 16 -14.73 3.19 16.57
N ASP A 17 -15.00 3.59 17.82
CA ASP A 17 -13.98 3.96 18.81
C ASP A 17 -13.53 2.80 19.72
N GLY A 18 -13.46 1.60 19.16
CA GLY A 18 -13.17 0.38 19.92
C GLY A 18 -11.72 0.24 20.42
N SER A 19 -11.53 -0.63 21.41
CA SER A 19 -10.21 -1.08 21.87
C SER A 19 -10.26 -2.51 22.40
N SER A 20 -9.14 -3.23 22.32
CA SER A 20 -8.99 -4.54 22.92
C SER A 20 -9.19 -4.50 24.44
N PRO A 21 -9.53 -5.64 25.07
CA PRO A 21 -9.30 -5.83 26.50
C PRO A 21 -7.82 -5.62 26.86
N GLN A 22 -7.51 -5.55 28.16
CA GLN A 22 -6.13 -5.50 28.64
C GLN A 22 -5.37 -6.78 28.25
N ILE A 23 -4.27 -6.63 27.51
CA ILE A 23 -3.41 -7.74 27.10
C ILE A 23 -2.17 -7.74 27.98
N SER A 24 -2.05 -8.71 28.88
CA SER A 24 -0.89 -8.82 29.77
C SER A 24 0.32 -9.44 29.07
N PHE A 25 1.50 -8.88 29.33
CA PHE A 25 2.76 -9.44 28.87
C PHE A 25 3.29 -10.54 29.82
N PRO A 26 4.03 -11.53 29.30
CA PRO A 26 4.75 -12.51 30.12
C PRO A 26 5.77 -11.89 31.08
N SER A 27 6.38 -10.77 30.68
CA SER A 27 7.30 -9.96 31.48
C SER A 27 7.07 -8.48 31.16
N PRO A 28 7.26 -7.54 32.12
CA PRO A 28 7.10 -6.11 31.84
C PRO A 28 7.97 -5.65 30.69
N LEU A 29 7.37 -4.95 29.73
CA LEU A 29 8.03 -4.44 28.54
C LEU A 29 8.55 -3.02 28.79
N ALA A 30 9.81 -2.76 28.48
CA ALA A 30 10.39 -1.42 28.56
C ALA A 30 9.96 -0.58 27.35
N VAL A 31 9.29 0.55 27.59
CA VAL A 31 8.87 1.53 26.57
C VAL A 31 9.04 2.94 27.15
N PHE A 32 9.72 3.83 26.43
CA PHE A 32 10.00 5.22 26.84
C PHE A 32 10.57 5.36 28.26
N GLY A 33 11.51 4.48 28.63
CA GLY A 33 12.15 4.45 29.94
C GLY A 33 11.29 3.92 31.10
N ASN A 34 10.06 3.47 30.81
CA ASN A 34 9.13 2.91 31.79
C ASN A 34 8.84 1.43 31.50
N PHE A 35 8.40 0.68 32.51
CA PHE A 35 8.05 -0.73 32.37
C PHE A 35 6.54 -0.91 32.43
N TYR A 36 5.96 -1.44 31.35
CA TYR A 36 4.53 -1.67 31.24
C TYR A 36 4.21 -3.16 31.32
N PRO A 37 3.24 -3.59 32.16
CA PRO A 37 2.87 -4.99 32.28
C PRO A 37 1.80 -5.42 31.26
N HIS A 38 1.25 -4.48 30.49
CA HIS A 38 0.18 -4.73 29.54
C HIS A 38 0.18 -3.73 28.38
N ILE A 39 -0.61 -4.05 27.36
CA ILE A 39 -0.87 -3.24 26.17
C ILE A 39 -2.35 -3.30 25.79
N TYR A 40 -2.80 -2.30 25.03
CA TYR A 40 -4.10 -2.24 24.38
C TYR A 40 -3.91 -1.95 22.90
N VAL A 41 -4.73 -2.58 22.06
CA VAL A 41 -4.84 -2.28 20.63
C VAL A 41 -6.07 -1.41 20.44
N ASN A 42 -5.92 -0.24 19.84
CA ASN A 42 -7.01 0.68 19.58
C ASN A 42 -7.43 0.62 18.09
N ASN A 43 -8.74 0.71 17.83
CA ASN A 43 -9.29 0.59 16.48
C ASN A 43 -8.80 1.72 15.56
N ASN A 44 -8.65 2.93 16.10
CA ASN A 44 -8.12 4.13 15.46
C ASN A 44 -6.61 4.10 15.15
N GLY A 45 -5.96 2.93 15.19
CA GLY A 45 -4.65 2.76 14.56
C GLY A 45 -3.42 3.03 15.44
N PHE A 46 -3.56 2.86 16.75
CA PHE A 46 -2.43 2.95 17.69
C PHE A 46 -2.46 1.89 18.80
N LEU A 47 -1.31 1.73 19.46
CA LEU A 47 -1.13 0.92 20.66
C LEU A 47 -0.94 1.85 21.87
N SER A 48 -1.52 1.49 23.01
CA SER A 48 -1.35 2.21 24.28
C SER A 48 -0.97 1.27 25.42
N PHE A 49 -0.35 1.82 26.48
CA PHE A 49 0.18 1.01 27.59
C PHE A 49 -0.42 1.35 28.96
N ASP A 50 -0.91 2.57 29.16
CA ASP A 50 -1.46 2.98 30.46
C ASP A 50 -2.93 2.56 30.65
N ARG A 51 -3.74 2.78 29.62
CA ARG A 51 -5.19 2.57 29.61
C ARG A 51 -5.69 2.40 28.18
N PRO A 52 -6.85 1.77 27.96
CA PRO A 52 -7.52 1.86 26.67
C PRO A 52 -7.86 3.33 26.40
N MET A 53 -7.68 3.74 25.16
CA MET A 53 -8.05 5.07 24.69
C MET A 53 -9.02 4.94 23.52
N SER A 54 -9.81 5.98 23.32
CA SER A 54 -10.85 6.09 22.31
C SER A 54 -10.74 7.44 21.58
N ASP A 55 -9.54 8.04 21.58
CA ASP A 55 -9.30 9.29 20.87
C ASP A 55 -9.28 8.99 19.35
N PHE A 56 -10.26 9.54 18.62
CA PHE A 56 -10.36 9.40 17.16
C PHE A 56 -9.66 10.51 16.38
N THR A 57 -9.69 11.75 16.90
CA THR A 57 -9.11 12.91 16.20
C THR A 57 -7.58 12.94 16.34
N PRO A 58 -6.81 12.76 15.24
CA PRO A 58 -5.35 12.80 15.30
C PRO A 58 -4.86 14.19 15.71
N ARG A 59 -3.78 14.22 16.48
CA ARG A 59 -3.14 15.45 16.98
C ARG A 59 -1.63 15.34 16.89
N ALA A 60 -0.98 16.50 16.74
CA ALA A 60 0.47 16.58 16.70
C ALA A 60 1.08 16.05 17.99
N PHE A 61 2.10 15.20 17.83
CA PHE A 61 2.93 14.80 18.95
C PHE A 61 3.84 15.96 19.40
N PRO A 62 4.15 16.06 20.70
CA PRO A 62 3.74 15.14 21.77
C PRO A 62 2.30 15.39 22.24
N LEU A 63 1.61 14.32 22.67
CA LEU A 63 0.28 14.45 23.27
C LEU A 63 0.40 14.96 24.69
N GLN A 64 -0.09 16.19 24.94
CA GLN A 64 -0.16 16.73 26.29
C GLN A 64 -1.07 15.85 27.16
N SER A 65 -0.48 15.10 28.11
CA SER A 65 -1.18 14.23 29.08
C SER A 65 -1.81 12.94 28.50
N GLY A 66 -1.35 12.49 27.33
CA GLY A 66 -1.96 11.37 26.58
C GLY A 66 -1.44 9.95 26.90
N GLY A 67 -0.48 9.79 27.81
CA GLY A 67 0.21 8.51 28.01
C GLY A 67 1.06 8.10 26.79
N PRO A 68 1.87 7.03 26.89
CA PRO A 68 2.67 6.56 25.78
C PRO A 68 1.81 5.84 24.73
N ILE A 69 2.03 6.19 23.46
CA ILE A 69 1.44 5.49 22.32
C ILE A 69 2.47 5.20 21.24
N LEU A 70 2.23 4.10 20.53
CA LEU A 70 2.90 3.73 19.29
C LEU A 70 1.82 3.73 18.21
N ALA A 71 1.87 4.71 17.32
CA ALA A 71 0.84 4.93 16.32
C ALA A 71 1.41 4.60 14.94
N PRO A 72 1.28 3.37 14.42
CA PRO A 72 1.59 3.11 13.02
C PRO A 72 0.76 4.04 12.12
N PHE A 73 -0.52 4.24 12.39
CA PHE A 73 -1.36 5.15 11.61
C PHE A 73 -2.59 5.57 12.42
N TRP A 74 -2.48 6.65 13.20
CA TRP A 74 -3.60 7.14 14.00
C TRP A 74 -4.54 8.00 13.15
N ALA A 75 -5.74 7.50 12.92
CA ALA A 75 -6.84 8.14 12.20
C ALA A 75 -8.18 7.59 12.72
N ASP A 76 -9.27 8.25 12.38
CA ASP A 76 -10.62 7.86 12.81
C ASP A 76 -11.12 6.68 11.93
N VAL A 77 -10.82 5.47 12.40
CA VAL A 77 -11.02 4.19 11.70
C VAL A 77 -12.36 3.61 12.11
N ASP A 78 -13.21 3.31 11.13
CA ASP A 78 -14.50 2.69 11.38
C ASP A 78 -14.52 1.25 10.83
N ASN A 79 -14.29 0.29 11.74
CA ASN A 79 -14.36 -1.13 11.41
C ASN A 79 -15.79 -1.71 11.48
N GLU A 80 -16.81 -0.92 11.83
CA GLU A 80 -18.22 -1.33 11.69
C GLU A 80 -18.65 -1.36 10.22
N ILE A 81 -17.94 -0.62 9.36
CA ILE A 81 -18.20 -0.59 7.92
C ILE A 81 -17.42 -1.69 7.18
N THR A 82 -16.09 -1.77 7.34
CA THR A 82 -15.27 -2.83 6.75
C THR A 82 -13.91 -2.95 7.44
N GLY A 83 -13.30 -4.12 7.28
CA GLY A 83 -11.98 -4.42 7.80
C GLY A 83 -12.02 -4.90 9.24
N SER A 84 -10.89 -5.41 9.70
CA SER A 84 -10.75 -6.03 11.02
C SER A 84 -9.38 -5.70 11.60
N ILE A 85 -9.29 -5.65 12.92
CA ILE A 85 -8.02 -5.42 13.63
C ILE A 85 -7.65 -6.69 14.40
N TYR A 86 -6.58 -7.36 13.93
CA TYR A 86 -6.09 -8.61 14.50
C TYR A 86 -4.83 -8.38 15.33
N TYR A 87 -4.67 -9.14 16.41
CA TYR A 87 -3.45 -9.12 17.21
C TYR A 87 -3.13 -10.45 17.88
N HIS A 88 -1.84 -10.72 18.07
CA HIS A 88 -1.38 -11.88 18.80
C HIS A 88 0.00 -11.67 19.45
N GLN A 89 0.27 -12.46 20.49
CA GLN A 89 1.61 -12.62 21.07
C GLN A 89 2.26 -13.87 20.48
N SER A 90 3.52 -13.81 20.07
CA SER A 90 4.22 -14.93 19.43
C SER A 90 5.54 -15.26 20.10
N THR A 91 5.77 -16.57 20.23
CA THR A 91 7.07 -17.19 20.51
C THR A 91 7.47 -18.19 19.41
N ASP A 92 6.82 -18.09 18.24
CA ASP A 92 7.08 -18.95 17.11
C ASP A 92 8.54 -18.79 16.63
N PRO A 93 9.33 -19.87 16.52
CA PRO A 93 10.75 -19.78 16.17
C PRO A 93 11.01 -19.10 14.82
N HIS A 94 10.15 -19.29 13.81
CA HIS A 94 10.36 -18.71 12.49
C HIS A 94 10.09 -17.19 12.50
N LEU A 95 9.04 -16.76 13.20
CA LEU A 95 8.76 -15.35 13.40
C LEU A 95 9.89 -14.67 14.19
N LEU A 96 10.36 -15.30 15.28
CA LEU A 96 11.44 -14.76 16.11
C LEU A 96 12.80 -14.74 15.39
N GLU A 97 13.09 -15.71 14.51
CA GLU A 97 14.30 -15.71 13.68
C GLU A 97 14.29 -14.51 12.72
N ARG A 98 13.16 -14.26 12.04
CA ARG A 98 12.97 -13.08 11.19
C ARG A 98 13.13 -11.78 11.97
N ALA A 99 12.48 -11.69 13.14
CA ALA A 99 12.56 -10.52 14.03
C ALA A 99 13.99 -10.25 14.51
N THR A 100 14.72 -11.32 14.84
CA THR A 100 16.13 -11.25 15.21
C THR A 100 16.98 -10.71 14.06
N PHE A 101 16.75 -11.20 12.84
CA PHE A 101 17.47 -10.73 11.65
C PHE A 101 17.20 -9.25 11.37
N ASP A 102 15.94 -8.82 11.41
CA ASP A 102 15.55 -7.42 11.19
C ASP A 102 16.26 -6.50 12.20
N VAL A 103 16.17 -6.80 13.50
CA VAL A 103 16.79 -5.95 14.55
C VAL A 103 18.32 -5.91 14.43
N ARG A 104 18.97 -7.06 14.22
CA ARG A 104 20.43 -7.13 14.04
C ARG A 104 20.88 -6.27 12.86
N SER A 105 20.12 -6.29 11.77
CA SER A 105 20.45 -5.59 10.54
C SER A 105 20.22 -4.08 10.66
N TYR A 106 19.14 -3.65 11.32
CA TYR A 106 18.78 -2.24 11.38
C TYR A 106 19.55 -1.45 12.44
N PHE A 107 19.89 -2.07 13.57
CA PHE A 107 20.45 -1.35 14.74
C PHE A 107 21.89 -1.76 15.09
N ASN A 108 22.52 -2.65 14.32
CA ASN A 108 23.86 -3.19 14.61
C ASN A 108 23.99 -3.81 16.02
N TYR A 109 22.99 -4.61 16.43
CA TYR A 109 23.02 -5.39 17.67
C TYR A 109 23.34 -6.87 17.38
N PRO A 110 24.59 -7.24 17.01
CA PRO A 110 24.92 -8.58 16.50
C PRO A 110 24.65 -9.73 17.49
N ARG A 111 24.44 -9.42 18.78
CA ARG A 111 24.11 -10.41 19.83
C ARG A 111 22.64 -10.45 20.23
N PHE A 112 21.81 -9.55 19.70
CA PHE A 112 20.38 -9.54 19.99
C PHE A 112 19.73 -10.84 19.51
N THR A 113 18.79 -11.39 20.27
CA THR A 113 17.97 -12.53 19.86
C THR A 113 16.56 -12.33 20.40
N ALA A 114 15.59 -12.18 19.51
CA ALA A 114 14.20 -11.98 19.88
C ALA A 114 13.70 -13.20 20.66
N GLN A 115 13.10 -12.96 21.83
CA GLN A 115 12.48 -14.00 22.67
C GLN A 115 10.95 -13.96 22.59
N TRP A 116 10.41 -12.81 22.17
CA TRP A 116 8.98 -12.58 22.09
C TRP A 116 8.67 -11.49 21.07
N ALA A 117 7.52 -11.62 20.42
CA ALA A 117 6.97 -10.58 19.56
C ALA A 117 5.46 -10.39 19.79
N PHE A 118 4.97 -9.20 19.48
CA PHE A 118 3.53 -8.91 19.38
C PHE A 118 3.24 -8.27 18.04
N VAL A 119 2.25 -8.80 17.33
CA VAL A 119 1.82 -8.32 16.02
C VAL A 119 0.42 -7.78 16.17
N ALA A 120 0.17 -6.55 15.72
CA ALA A 120 -1.15 -5.96 15.58
C ALA A 120 -1.32 -5.42 14.17
N THR A 121 -2.37 -5.86 13.47
CA THR A 121 -2.63 -5.56 12.07
C THR A 121 -4.03 -4.98 11.91
N TRP A 122 -4.12 -3.79 11.31
CA TRP A 122 -5.37 -3.21 10.82
C TRP A 122 -5.48 -3.62 9.36
N ASP A 123 -6.36 -4.57 9.06
CA ASP A 123 -6.52 -5.14 7.72
C ASP A 123 -7.78 -4.62 7.03
N ASN A 124 -7.58 -3.98 5.87
CA ASN A 124 -8.62 -3.45 5.01
C ASN A 124 -9.62 -2.54 5.75
N VAL A 125 -9.14 -1.74 6.70
CA VAL A 125 -9.97 -0.85 7.50
C VAL A 125 -10.29 0.45 6.74
N THR A 126 -11.49 0.99 6.95
CA THR A 126 -11.93 2.26 6.34
C THR A 126 -12.06 3.37 7.38
N TYR A 127 -12.44 4.57 6.94
CA TYR A 127 -12.57 5.75 7.80
C TYR A 127 -14.02 6.01 8.24
N TYR A 128 -14.18 6.73 9.35
CA TYR A 128 -15.50 7.13 9.84
C TYR A 128 -16.28 8.01 8.85
N GLY A 129 -17.54 7.64 8.62
CA GLY A 129 -18.40 8.29 7.64
C GLY A 129 -18.13 7.86 6.19
N ALA A 130 -17.26 6.87 5.96
CA ALA A 130 -17.25 6.16 4.69
C ALA A 130 -18.66 5.61 4.42
N VAL A 131 -19.18 5.83 3.21
CA VAL A 131 -20.58 5.51 2.94
C VAL A 131 -20.75 3.99 2.92
N SER A 132 -21.36 3.44 3.97
CA SER A 132 -21.74 2.02 4.00
C SER A 132 -22.81 1.77 2.93
N ASN A 133 -22.69 0.64 2.25
CA ASN A 133 -23.48 0.29 1.06
C ASN A 133 -25.01 0.18 1.30
N GLU A 134 -25.52 0.46 2.51
CA GLU A 134 -26.95 0.38 2.86
C GLU A 134 -27.67 1.75 2.91
N VAL A 135 -27.00 2.86 3.25
CA VAL A 135 -27.66 4.17 3.47
C VAL A 135 -27.38 5.18 2.35
N GLY A 136 -26.29 5.00 1.60
CA GLY A 136 -26.01 5.77 0.38
C GLY A 136 -27.12 5.68 -0.68
N LEU A 137 -27.96 4.65 -0.61
CA LEU A 137 -29.11 4.47 -1.51
C LEU A 137 -30.33 5.34 -1.16
N ILE A 138 -30.46 5.81 0.08
CA ILE A 138 -31.66 6.53 0.55
C ILE A 138 -31.46 8.05 0.51
N ILE A 139 -30.29 8.55 0.92
CA ILE A 139 -30.00 10.00 0.89
C ILE A 139 -29.86 10.48 -0.56
N HIS A 140 -29.38 9.63 -1.46
CA HIS A 140 -29.30 9.92 -2.89
C HIS A 140 -30.66 9.75 -3.63
N HIS A 141 -31.64 9.06 -3.03
CA HIS A 141 -33.00 8.94 -3.59
C HIS A 141 -33.78 10.27 -3.54
N ILE A 142 -33.52 11.11 -2.52
CA ILE A 142 -34.24 12.38 -2.34
C ILE A 142 -33.71 13.46 -3.30
N TYR A 143 -32.44 13.38 -3.72
CA TYR A 143 -31.85 14.34 -4.68
C TYR A 143 -32.12 13.99 -6.16
N ILE A 144 -32.55 12.76 -6.46
CA ILE A 144 -32.73 12.25 -7.85
C ILE A 144 -34.13 12.53 -8.43
N GLU A 145 -35.10 13.02 -7.66
CA GLU A 145 -36.40 13.38 -8.26
C GLU A 145 -36.37 14.67 -9.11
N ALA A 146 -35.25 15.41 -9.13
CA ALA A 146 -35.13 16.69 -9.84
C ALA A 146 -34.41 16.64 -11.21
N PHE A 147 -33.80 15.51 -11.59
CA PHE A 147 -33.06 15.39 -12.85
C PHE A 147 -33.56 14.21 -13.69
N THR A 148 -34.44 14.51 -14.63
CA THR A 148 -34.89 13.58 -15.67
C THR A 148 -33.87 13.51 -16.81
N GLU A 149 -33.45 12.28 -17.14
CA GLU A 149 -32.90 11.77 -18.42
C GLU A 149 -31.38 11.66 -18.68
N LEU A 150 -30.47 12.00 -17.77
CA LEU A 150 -29.05 11.63 -17.92
C LEU A 150 -28.49 11.20 -16.56
N ASP A 151 -27.63 10.18 -16.56
CA ASP A 151 -26.83 9.70 -15.44
C ASP A 151 -27.47 8.78 -14.38
N THR A 152 -27.70 7.53 -14.77
CA THR A 152 -27.78 6.39 -13.83
C THR A 152 -26.44 5.67 -13.63
N ASP A 153 -25.35 6.12 -14.27
CA ASP A 153 -24.04 5.45 -14.24
C ASP A 153 -23.05 6.01 -13.19
N TRP A 154 -23.31 7.17 -12.59
CA TRP A 154 -22.58 7.63 -11.39
C TRP A 154 -22.80 6.71 -10.18
N CYS A 155 -23.94 6.01 -10.11
CA CYS A 155 -24.27 5.09 -9.00
C CYS A 155 -23.48 3.78 -8.98
N ARG A 156 -22.64 3.47 -9.99
CA ARG A 156 -21.91 2.19 -10.06
C ARG A 156 -20.40 2.30 -9.80
N LEU A 157 -19.89 3.51 -9.59
CA LEU A 157 -18.47 3.76 -9.36
C LEU A 157 -18.11 4.15 -7.93
N SER A 158 -19.09 4.50 -7.12
CA SER A 158 -18.94 4.64 -5.67
C SER A 158 -18.82 3.28 -4.95
N LEU A 159 -18.35 2.23 -5.65
CA LEU A 159 -18.36 0.82 -5.18
C LEU A 159 -16.95 0.24 -4.93
N PHE A 160 -15.90 1.06 -4.92
CA PHE A 160 -14.62 0.67 -4.33
C PHE A 160 -14.50 1.36 -2.98
N GLN A 161 -14.68 0.58 -1.93
CA GLN A 161 -14.43 1.05 -0.58
C GLN A 161 -12.92 1.28 -0.44
N VAL A 162 -12.52 2.52 -0.15
CA VAL A 162 -11.11 2.84 0.11
C VAL A 162 -10.74 2.28 1.47
N VAL A 163 -9.66 1.52 1.50
CA VAL A 163 -9.23 0.79 2.68
C VAL A 163 -7.72 0.93 2.86
N ASN A 164 -7.29 0.90 4.11
CA ASN A 164 -5.89 0.90 4.49
C ASN A 164 -5.56 -0.45 5.14
N THR A 165 -4.35 -0.96 4.87
CA THR A 165 -3.76 -2.07 5.61
C THR A 165 -2.40 -1.66 6.16
N PHE A 166 -2.23 -1.77 7.48
CA PHE A 166 -1.00 -1.41 8.19
C PHE A 166 -0.84 -2.22 9.48
N GLN A 167 0.38 -2.24 10.03
CA GLN A 167 0.75 -3.15 11.11
C GLN A 167 1.78 -2.53 12.05
N ALA A 168 1.68 -2.83 13.35
CA ALA A 168 2.72 -2.63 14.34
C ALA A 168 3.24 -3.97 14.88
N VAL A 169 4.56 -4.10 14.98
CA VAL A 169 5.24 -5.29 15.49
C VAL A 169 6.20 -4.91 16.61
N LEU A 170 5.93 -5.35 17.83
CA LEU A 170 6.86 -5.24 18.95
C LEU A 170 7.77 -6.45 19.00
N ILE A 171 9.06 -6.24 19.23
CA ILE A 171 10.09 -7.27 19.26
C ILE A 171 10.95 -7.04 20.50
N THR A 172 11.18 -8.07 21.32
CA THR A 172 11.98 -7.93 22.53
C THR A 172 12.74 -9.19 22.91
N ASP A 173 13.86 -9.01 23.60
CA ASP A 173 14.57 -10.03 24.40
C ASP A 173 14.37 -9.82 25.92
N TRP A 174 13.38 -8.99 26.28
CA TRP A 174 13.07 -8.46 27.62
C TRP A 174 14.08 -7.46 28.19
N THR A 175 15.17 -7.20 27.47
CA THR A 175 16.14 -6.14 27.83
C THR A 175 15.98 -4.94 26.90
N PHE A 176 15.86 -5.19 25.60
CA PHE A 176 15.66 -4.19 24.56
C PHE A 176 14.29 -4.38 23.93
N THR A 177 13.65 -3.26 23.57
CA THR A 177 12.34 -3.27 22.92
C THR A 177 12.43 -2.49 21.62
N PHE A 178 12.00 -3.12 20.54
CA PHE A 178 11.93 -2.52 19.22
C PHE A 178 10.49 -2.54 18.74
N VAL A 179 10.15 -1.56 17.91
CA VAL A 179 8.87 -1.52 17.19
C VAL A 179 9.12 -1.35 15.71
N LEU A 180 8.41 -2.13 14.90
CA LEU A 180 8.35 -1.99 13.45
C LEU A 180 6.93 -1.59 13.06
N PHE A 181 6.79 -0.54 12.26
CA PHE A 181 5.55 -0.25 11.53
C PHE A 181 5.70 -0.73 10.10
N ASN A 182 4.70 -1.44 9.58
CA ASN A 182 4.64 -1.88 8.20
C ASN A 182 3.37 -1.33 7.55
N TYR A 183 3.48 -0.90 6.30
CA TYR A 183 2.38 -0.33 5.54
C TYR A 183 2.24 -1.09 4.22
N GLU A 184 1.00 -1.43 3.86
CA GLU A 184 0.67 -1.78 2.48
C GLU A 184 0.23 -0.50 1.75
N ASN A 185 -0.74 -0.58 0.83
CA ASN A 185 -1.24 0.61 0.16
C ASN A 185 -2.12 1.44 1.13
N ILE A 186 -1.80 2.73 1.27
CA ILE A 186 -2.56 3.69 2.07
C ILE A 186 -3.34 4.59 1.11
N GLN A 187 -4.66 4.55 1.21
CA GLN A 187 -5.61 5.16 0.27
C GLN A 187 -6.40 6.32 0.87
N TRP A 188 -6.49 6.38 2.19
CA TRP A 188 -7.21 7.42 2.92
C TRP A 188 -6.38 7.93 4.11
N THR A 189 -6.60 9.17 4.51
CA THR A 189 -5.89 9.84 5.62
C THR A 189 -6.81 10.47 6.65
N THR A 190 -8.08 10.65 6.33
CA THR A 190 -9.00 11.49 7.10
C THR A 190 -10.41 10.93 7.03
N ASP A 191 -11.18 11.13 8.09
CA ASP A 191 -12.61 10.85 8.15
C ASP A 191 -13.49 11.95 7.52
N SER A 192 -14.79 11.69 7.48
CA SER A 192 -15.76 12.66 6.93
C SER A 192 -16.17 13.76 7.92
N ALA A 193 -15.97 13.58 9.23
CA ALA A 193 -16.31 14.56 10.24
C ALA A 193 -15.22 15.64 10.41
N SER A 194 -13.98 15.35 10.02
CA SER A 194 -12.84 16.27 10.06
C SER A 194 -12.60 17.05 8.75
N GLU A 195 -13.67 17.43 8.05
CA GLU A 195 -13.63 18.14 6.74
C GLU A 195 -13.04 17.32 5.58
N GLY A 196 -12.85 16.01 5.76
CA GLY A 196 -12.42 15.11 4.69
C GLY A 196 -13.53 14.84 3.66
N VAL A 197 -13.13 14.63 2.41
CA VAL A 197 -14.00 14.19 1.31
C VAL A 197 -13.36 12.95 0.69
N ASP A 198 -14.12 11.85 0.60
CA ASP A 198 -13.67 10.57 0.07
C ASP A 198 -12.38 10.02 0.73
N GLY A 199 -12.20 10.31 2.02
CA GLY A 199 -11.04 9.86 2.79
C GLY A 199 -9.81 10.78 2.72
N LEU A 200 -9.92 11.92 2.01
CA LEU A 200 -8.81 12.84 1.73
C LEU A 200 -9.14 14.28 2.17
N GLY A 201 -8.10 15.09 2.37
CA GLY A 201 -8.24 16.47 2.89
C GLY A 201 -8.48 16.49 4.40
N GLY A 202 -8.82 17.64 4.99
CA GLY A 202 -9.18 17.72 6.41
C GLY A 202 -8.06 17.41 7.41
N ASN A 203 -8.39 16.77 8.53
CA ASN A 203 -7.41 16.40 9.58
C ASN A 203 -6.74 15.04 9.34
N HIS A 204 -5.62 15.07 8.63
CA HIS A 204 -4.87 13.87 8.22
C HIS A 204 -4.34 13.03 9.40
N ALA A 205 -4.09 11.76 9.12
CA ALA A 205 -3.54 10.78 10.05
C ALA A 205 -2.19 11.20 10.65
N GLN A 206 -1.96 10.79 11.90
CA GLN A 206 -0.70 10.97 12.62
C GLN A 206 0.01 9.61 12.76
N ALA A 207 1.26 9.50 12.29
CA ALA A 207 2.06 8.29 12.44
C ALA A 207 3.34 8.57 13.23
N GLY A 208 3.71 7.67 14.13
CA GLY A 208 4.97 7.73 14.88
C GLY A 208 4.85 7.29 16.33
N LEU A 209 5.61 7.97 17.18
CA LEU A 209 5.89 7.60 18.56
C LEU A 209 5.59 8.78 19.49
N ASN A 210 4.89 8.54 20.58
CA ASN A 210 4.68 9.55 21.60
C ASN A 210 4.86 8.93 22.97
N SER A 211 5.76 9.48 23.78
CA SER A 211 6.00 8.98 25.15
C SER A 211 4.97 9.46 26.18
N GLY A 212 4.07 10.38 25.80
CA GLY A 212 3.16 11.06 26.73
C GLY A 212 3.82 12.19 27.54
N ASN A 213 5.12 12.47 27.30
CA ASN A 213 5.86 13.59 27.87
C ASN A 213 6.48 14.47 26.75
N SER A 214 7.72 14.92 26.87
CA SER A 214 8.42 15.70 25.84
C SER A 214 9.02 14.86 24.70
N SER A 215 9.24 13.56 24.88
CA SER A 215 9.87 12.71 23.85
C SER A 215 8.85 12.16 22.85
N PHE A 216 9.10 12.34 21.55
CA PHE A 216 8.24 11.87 20.48
C PHE A 216 9.00 11.79 19.16
N TYR A 217 8.40 11.11 18.18
CA TYR A 217 8.81 11.14 16.79
C TYR A 217 7.57 11.13 15.89
N SER A 218 7.50 12.03 14.92
CA SER A 218 6.47 12.00 13.87
C SER A 218 7.11 11.51 12.58
N ILE A 219 6.51 10.49 11.96
CA ILE A 219 6.93 10.02 10.64
C ILE A 219 6.69 11.16 9.62
N PRO A 220 7.63 11.42 8.70
CA PRO A 220 7.46 12.43 7.65
C PRO A 220 6.12 12.30 6.93
N GLY A 221 5.44 13.43 6.75
CA GLY A 221 4.11 13.49 6.14
C GLY A 221 2.93 13.39 7.11
N SER A 222 3.16 13.02 8.38
CA SER A 222 2.09 13.01 9.40
C SER A 222 1.36 14.35 9.50
N LEU A 223 0.04 14.30 9.71
CA LEU A 223 -0.88 15.46 9.70
C LEU A 223 -0.86 16.26 8.38
N SER A 224 -0.49 15.61 7.28
CA SER A 224 -0.60 16.17 5.93
C SER A 224 -0.96 15.08 4.93
N GLN A 225 -1.36 15.47 3.72
CA GLN A 225 -1.67 14.53 2.65
C GLN A 225 -0.48 13.64 2.25
N GLU A 226 0.75 14.08 2.51
CA GLU A 226 1.97 13.31 2.24
C GLU A 226 2.03 11.97 2.99
N ILE A 227 1.24 11.80 4.08
CA ILE A 227 1.18 10.52 4.78
C ILE A 227 0.63 9.37 3.91
N LEU A 228 -0.04 9.66 2.79
CA LEU A 228 -0.41 8.66 1.78
C LEU A 228 0.81 7.90 1.24
N HIS A 229 1.98 8.54 1.22
CA HIS A 229 3.23 7.96 0.73
C HIS A 229 4.02 7.22 1.82
N VAL A 230 3.44 6.98 3.01
CA VAL A 230 4.12 6.23 4.08
C VAL A 230 4.47 4.79 3.67
N SER A 231 3.73 4.22 2.72
CA SER A 231 3.97 2.92 2.11
C SER A 231 5.20 2.86 1.20
N THR A 232 5.67 4.01 0.73
CA THR A 232 6.84 4.13 -0.15
C THR A 232 8.06 4.77 0.55
N THR A 233 7.89 5.23 1.78
CA THR A 233 8.96 5.83 2.60
C THR A 233 9.38 4.88 3.73
N SER A 234 10.57 5.12 4.29
CA SER A 234 11.19 4.20 5.26
C SER A 234 12.35 4.87 5.99
N ASN A 235 12.70 4.36 7.18
CA ASN A 235 13.99 4.60 7.83
C ASN A 235 14.89 3.35 7.90
N VAL A 236 14.54 2.31 7.14
CA VAL A 236 15.30 1.07 6.98
C VAL A 236 15.39 0.69 5.49
N TYR A 237 15.98 -0.46 5.17
CA TYR A 237 16.21 -0.91 3.79
C TYR A 237 14.93 -1.46 3.12
N PHE A 238 13.76 -1.27 3.74
CA PHE A 238 12.48 -1.82 3.30
C PHE A 238 11.46 -0.70 3.15
N SER A 239 11.02 -0.47 1.92
CA SER A 239 9.94 0.46 1.59
C SER A 239 8.68 0.13 2.41
N GLY A 240 7.99 1.14 2.93
CA GLY A 240 6.80 0.96 3.75
C GLY A 240 7.09 0.32 5.11
N ARG A 241 8.34 0.39 5.60
CA ARG A 241 8.71 -0.09 6.93
C ARG A 241 9.42 0.99 7.72
N TRP A 242 9.01 1.16 8.97
CA TRP A 242 9.65 2.08 9.90
C TRP A 242 10.05 1.34 11.17
N ALA A 243 11.30 1.46 11.59
CA ALA A 243 11.85 0.75 12.74
C ALA A 243 12.36 1.73 13.80
N PHE A 244 12.09 1.42 15.07
CA PHE A 244 12.56 2.22 16.20
C PHE A 244 12.91 1.32 17.37
N LYS A 245 13.93 1.70 18.13
CA LYS A 245 14.21 1.14 19.45
C LYS A 245 13.59 2.06 20.50
N VAL A 246 12.78 1.51 21.40
CA VAL A 246 11.85 2.27 22.25
C VAL A 246 12.00 1.99 23.74
N ASP A 247 12.96 1.17 24.18
CA ASP A 247 13.17 0.90 25.62
C ASP A 247 13.77 2.08 26.41
N GLY A 248 14.53 2.96 25.75
CA GLY A 248 15.12 4.17 26.36
C GLY A 248 14.10 5.31 26.54
N TYR A 249 14.51 6.44 27.14
CA TYR A 249 13.64 7.62 27.29
C TYR A 249 13.26 8.25 25.95
N ASP A 250 14.24 8.32 25.04
CA ASP A 250 14.07 8.80 23.67
C ASP A 250 14.15 7.62 22.70
N PRO A 251 13.39 7.65 21.60
CA PRO A 251 13.51 6.62 20.58
C PRO A 251 14.88 6.69 19.90
N GLU A 252 15.51 5.53 19.72
CA GLU A 252 16.72 5.40 18.91
C GLU A 252 16.36 4.90 17.51
N PHE A 253 17.05 5.43 16.50
CA PHE A 253 16.80 5.15 15.09
C PHE A 253 17.80 4.12 14.57
N PRO A 254 17.47 3.41 13.47
CA PRO A 254 18.40 2.52 12.78
C PRO A 254 19.72 3.22 12.45
N ASP A 255 20.82 2.46 12.47
CA ASP A 255 22.15 2.92 12.07
C ASP A 255 22.20 2.98 10.53
N PHE A 256 21.46 3.92 9.94
CA PHE A 256 21.27 3.99 8.50
C PHE A 256 21.92 5.21 7.84
N PRO A 257 22.74 5.02 6.78
CA PRO A 257 23.36 3.77 6.33
C PRO A 257 24.83 3.63 6.81
N PRO A 258 25.38 2.40 6.89
CA PRO A 258 26.77 2.15 7.18
C PRO A 258 27.67 2.63 6.03
N THR A 259 28.82 3.19 6.38
CA THR A 259 29.85 3.75 5.48
C THR A 259 30.81 2.70 4.90
N ASP A 260 30.31 1.59 4.37
CA ASP A 260 31.13 0.69 3.56
C ASP A 260 30.30 0.09 2.41
N GLY A 261 30.55 0.54 1.18
CA GLY A 261 29.99 -0.06 -0.05
C GLY A 261 28.66 0.49 -0.56
N SER A 262 28.44 1.81 -0.59
CA SER A 262 27.27 2.38 -1.28
C SER A 262 27.38 2.14 -2.79
N LEU A 263 26.62 1.18 -3.33
CA LEU A 263 26.48 0.95 -4.76
C LEU A 263 26.06 2.26 -5.44
N SER A 264 26.76 2.70 -6.47
CA SER A 264 26.34 3.81 -7.33
C SER A 264 25.94 3.28 -8.70
N CYS A 265 24.77 3.71 -9.18
CA CYS A 265 24.15 3.23 -10.41
C CYS A 265 24.07 4.40 -11.40
N THR A 266 24.09 4.14 -12.72
CA THR A 266 23.80 5.20 -13.70
C THR A 266 22.29 5.47 -13.71
N GLN A 267 21.88 6.73 -13.53
CA GLN A 267 20.51 7.17 -13.71
C GLN A 267 20.32 7.87 -15.05
N CYS A 268 19.47 7.33 -15.92
CA CYS A 268 19.08 7.96 -17.18
C CYS A 268 17.75 7.45 -17.70
N VAL A 269 17.11 8.23 -18.57
CA VAL A 269 15.91 7.84 -19.32
C VAL A 269 16.03 8.35 -20.76
N ASN A 270 15.61 7.53 -21.72
CA ASN A 270 15.40 7.92 -23.11
C ASN A 270 14.07 7.33 -23.58
N THR A 271 13.13 8.19 -23.92
CA THR A 271 11.73 7.83 -24.22
C THR A 271 11.48 7.54 -25.70
N MET A 272 12.50 7.73 -26.55
CA MET A 272 12.41 7.50 -28.00
C MET A 272 13.69 6.84 -28.53
N GLY A 273 14.33 5.99 -27.72
CA GLY A 273 15.59 5.36 -28.08
C GLY A 273 15.93 4.16 -27.22
N SER A 274 16.88 3.37 -27.71
CA SER A 274 17.36 2.13 -27.09
C SER A 274 18.64 2.29 -26.26
N SER A 275 19.16 3.51 -26.14
CA SER A 275 20.33 3.80 -25.30
C SER A 275 20.13 5.08 -24.50
N CYS A 276 20.58 5.10 -23.25
CA CYS A 276 20.69 6.31 -22.45
C CYS A 276 22.04 6.38 -21.73
N THR A 277 22.50 7.61 -21.51
CA THR A 277 23.68 7.94 -20.70
C THR A 277 23.27 8.98 -19.67
N GLY A 278 23.76 8.87 -18.45
CA GLY A 278 23.42 9.82 -17.40
C GLY A 278 24.41 9.80 -16.25
N SER A 279 23.99 10.36 -15.13
CA SER A 279 24.85 10.58 -13.97
C SER A 279 24.83 9.40 -13.02
N ALA A 280 25.91 9.24 -12.26
CA ALA A 280 25.95 8.33 -11.13
C ALA A 280 25.03 8.83 -10.01
N VAL A 281 24.22 7.93 -9.46
CA VAL A 281 23.43 8.16 -8.25
C VAL A 281 23.71 7.05 -7.25
N THR A 282 23.69 7.39 -5.96
CA THR A 282 23.87 6.42 -4.90
C THR A 282 22.59 5.62 -4.69
N CYS A 283 22.71 4.30 -4.63
CA CYS A 283 21.60 3.37 -4.59
C CYS A 283 21.28 2.99 -3.13
N PRO A 284 20.00 2.83 -2.74
CA PRO A 284 19.65 2.28 -1.43
C PRO A 284 20.30 0.90 -1.24
N SER A 285 20.77 0.54 -0.04
CA SER A 285 21.39 -0.79 0.12
C SER A 285 20.35 -1.90 -0.10
N GLY A 286 20.80 -2.99 -0.73
CA GLY A 286 19.92 -4.04 -1.26
C GLY A 286 19.39 -3.76 -2.68
N SER A 287 19.62 -2.56 -3.23
CA SER A 287 19.35 -2.28 -4.65
C SER A 287 20.49 -2.78 -5.54
N LEU A 288 20.16 -3.02 -6.80
CA LEU A 288 21.07 -3.36 -7.88
C LEU A 288 21.06 -2.26 -8.94
N CYS A 289 22.12 -2.16 -9.74
CA CYS A 289 22.10 -1.34 -10.95
C CYS A 289 21.18 -2.04 -11.96
N GLY A 290 20.16 -1.34 -12.47
CA GLY A 290 19.20 -1.89 -13.41
C GLY A 290 19.23 -1.22 -14.78
N SER A 291 19.07 -2.01 -15.85
CA SER A 291 18.66 -1.53 -17.17
C SER A 291 17.25 -2.04 -17.44
N GLN A 292 16.29 -1.14 -17.65
CA GLN A 292 14.93 -1.47 -18.02
C GLN A 292 14.69 -1.02 -19.47
N TYR A 293 14.28 -1.95 -20.32
CA TYR A 293 13.96 -1.71 -21.71
C TYR A 293 12.47 -1.96 -21.93
N ALA A 294 11.82 -1.06 -22.65
CA ALA A 294 10.41 -1.17 -22.98
C ALA A 294 10.16 -0.83 -24.45
N GLU A 295 9.23 -1.54 -25.06
CA GLU A 295 8.69 -1.19 -26.36
C GLU A 295 7.20 -0.92 -26.22
N TYR A 296 6.79 0.28 -26.62
CA TYR A 296 5.39 0.65 -26.76
C TYR A 296 5.04 0.64 -28.25
N THR A 297 4.12 -0.23 -28.63
CA THR A 297 3.54 -0.25 -29.97
C THR A 297 2.17 0.39 -29.93
N ASP A 298 1.89 1.37 -30.79
CA ASP A 298 0.60 2.03 -30.92
C ASP A 298 0.20 2.10 -32.39
N ASN A 299 -0.94 1.50 -32.78
CA ASN A 299 -1.39 1.42 -34.17
C ASN A 299 -0.30 0.91 -35.13
N GLY A 300 0.53 -0.04 -34.67
CA GLY A 300 1.64 -0.62 -35.43
C GLY A 300 2.92 0.25 -35.51
N VAL A 301 2.95 1.41 -34.86
CA VAL A 301 4.16 2.23 -34.73
C VAL A 301 4.85 1.89 -33.42
N LEU A 302 6.15 1.57 -33.49
CA LEU A 302 6.96 1.14 -32.35
C LEU A 302 7.78 2.29 -31.77
N TYR A 303 7.71 2.46 -30.45
CA TYR A 303 8.42 3.47 -29.67
C TYR A 303 9.29 2.76 -28.62
N PRO A 304 10.62 2.70 -28.82
CA PRO A 304 11.52 2.10 -27.85
C PRO A 304 11.84 3.09 -26.73
N MET A 305 11.91 2.56 -25.51
CA MET A 305 12.23 3.31 -24.30
C MET A 305 13.28 2.54 -23.50
N ILE A 306 14.25 3.25 -22.94
CA ILE A 306 15.21 2.68 -22.01
C ILE A 306 15.38 3.58 -20.81
N SER A 307 15.47 2.99 -19.63
CA SER A 307 15.89 3.65 -18.41
C SER A 307 16.96 2.84 -17.68
N ARG A 308 17.85 3.56 -17.01
CA ARG A 308 18.79 2.99 -16.04
C ARG A 308 18.59 3.67 -14.72
N SER A 309 18.59 2.89 -13.65
CA SER A 309 18.35 3.37 -12.29
C SER A 309 18.73 2.28 -11.28
N CYS A 310 18.62 2.62 -10.00
CA CYS A 310 18.60 1.64 -8.92
C CYS A 310 17.31 0.82 -9.03
N ILE A 311 17.42 -0.52 -9.01
CA ILE A 311 16.26 -1.41 -9.00
C ILE A 311 16.34 -2.40 -7.84
N GLU A 312 15.18 -2.85 -7.37
CA GLU A 312 15.11 -3.92 -6.37
C GLU A 312 15.52 -5.27 -6.96
N GLU A 313 16.10 -6.15 -6.13
CA GLU A 313 16.47 -7.52 -6.53
C GLU A 313 15.27 -8.31 -7.06
N SER A 314 14.09 -8.14 -6.44
CA SER A 314 12.81 -8.74 -6.86
C SER A 314 12.43 -8.40 -8.31
N ARG A 315 12.90 -7.25 -8.81
CA ARG A 315 12.61 -6.73 -10.14
C ARG A 315 13.71 -7.01 -11.14
N CYS A 316 14.82 -7.62 -10.75
CA CYS A 316 15.89 -7.96 -11.67
C CYS A 316 15.55 -9.17 -12.54
N ASN A 317 15.92 -9.13 -13.83
CA ASN A 317 15.69 -10.22 -14.79
C ASN A 317 14.23 -10.62 -14.90
N THR A 318 13.33 -9.63 -14.77
CA THR A 318 11.89 -9.84 -14.91
C THR A 318 11.40 -9.26 -16.23
N SER A 319 10.32 -9.83 -16.76
CA SER A 319 9.66 -9.35 -17.96
C SER A 319 8.16 -9.33 -17.78
N THR A 320 7.49 -8.42 -18.47
CA THR A 320 6.04 -8.30 -18.44
C THR A 320 5.50 -7.74 -19.75
N SER A 321 4.20 -7.91 -19.99
CA SER A 321 3.49 -7.30 -21.10
C SER A 321 2.06 -6.95 -20.72
N PHE A 322 1.55 -5.90 -21.36
CA PHE A 322 0.13 -5.59 -21.33
C PHE A 322 -0.33 -4.97 -22.65
N SER A 323 -1.55 -5.31 -23.05
CA SER A 323 -2.18 -4.90 -24.30
C SER A 323 -3.50 -4.19 -24.03
N PHE A 324 -3.77 -3.10 -24.73
CA PHE A 324 -4.99 -2.31 -24.62
C PHE A 324 -5.29 -1.59 -25.93
N ALA A 325 -6.56 -1.40 -26.25
CA ALA A 325 -7.04 -0.91 -27.54
C ALA A 325 -6.28 -1.54 -28.73
N GLU A 326 -5.52 -0.75 -29.49
CA GLU A 326 -4.62 -1.17 -30.58
C GLU A 326 -3.13 -1.01 -30.20
N SER A 327 -2.85 -1.01 -28.90
CA SER A 327 -1.55 -0.74 -28.33
C SER A 327 -1.05 -1.91 -27.48
N LYS A 328 0.27 -2.09 -27.43
CA LYS A 328 0.94 -3.12 -26.61
C LYS A 328 2.18 -2.52 -25.97
N VAL A 329 2.42 -2.86 -24.71
CA VAL A 329 3.61 -2.49 -23.96
C VAL A 329 4.31 -3.77 -23.51
N GLU A 330 5.60 -3.86 -23.81
CA GLU A 330 6.47 -4.95 -23.36
C GLU A 330 7.64 -4.35 -22.60
N ILE A 331 7.94 -4.91 -21.43
CA ILE A 331 8.98 -4.38 -20.54
C ILE A 331 9.83 -5.54 -20.04
N ALA A 332 11.15 -5.36 -20.05
CA ALA A 332 12.08 -6.29 -19.42
C ALA A 332 13.16 -5.53 -18.65
N SER A 333 13.75 -6.19 -17.65
CA SER A 333 14.84 -5.66 -16.85
C SER A 333 16.04 -6.61 -16.82
N SER A 334 17.23 -6.05 -16.65
CA SER A 334 18.47 -6.76 -16.32
C SER A 334 19.20 -6.00 -15.21
N CYS A 335 20.08 -6.67 -14.47
CA CYS A 335 20.80 -6.02 -13.38
C CYS A 335 22.24 -6.50 -13.17
N CYS A 336 22.98 -5.73 -12.38
CA CYS A 336 24.30 -6.09 -11.85
C CYS A 336 24.52 -5.42 -10.48
N ASP A 337 25.49 -5.93 -9.72
CA ASP A 337 25.68 -5.66 -8.29
C ASP A 337 26.99 -4.93 -7.95
N THR A 338 27.70 -4.42 -8.97
CA THR A 338 29.00 -3.74 -8.80
C THR A 338 28.89 -2.23 -9.07
N ASP A 339 29.76 -1.44 -8.43
CA ASP A 339 29.71 0.02 -8.54
C ASP A 339 29.86 0.50 -9.99
N LEU A 340 28.94 1.37 -10.42
CA LEU A 340 28.80 1.91 -11.76
C LEU A 340 28.73 0.84 -12.87
N CYS A 341 28.33 -0.38 -12.53
CA CYS A 341 28.12 -1.41 -13.51
C CYS A 341 26.95 -1.05 -14.45
N THR A 342 27.05 -1.50 -15.68
CA THR A 342 26.07 -1.20 -16.73
C THR A 342 25.45 -2.50 -17.21
N PRO A 343 24.25 -2.87 -16.74
CA PRO A 343 23.58 -4.08 -17.21
C PRO A 343 23.31 -4.02 -18.71
N GLU A 344 23.43 -5.15 -19.39
CA GLU A 344 23.10 -5.29 -20.82
C GLU A 344 21.63 -4.96 -21.07
N ILE A 345 21.27 -4.54 -22.29
CA ILE A 345 19.87 -4.28 -22.63
C ILE A 345 19.13 -5.63 -22.61
N PRO A 346 18.08 -5.80 -21.77
CA PRO A 346 17.38 -7.06 -21.67
C PRO A 346 16.60 -7.36 -22.94
N GLU A 347 16.48 -8.65 -23.27
CA GLU A 347 15.60 -9.11 -24.35
C GLU A 347 14.15 -9.02 -23.90
N LEU A 348 13.29 -8.44 -24.75
CA LEU A 348 11.85 -8.39 -24.50
C LEU A 348 11.24 -9.78 -24.64
N PRO A 349 10.15 -10.05 -23.91
CA PRO A 349 9.52 -11.36 -23.94
C PRO A 349 9.03 -11.67 -25.36
N SER A 350 9.40 -12.83 -25.91
CA SER A 350 8.90 -13.32 -27.20
C SER A 350 7.49 -13.88 -27.04
N GLU A 351 6.51 -13.00 -26.85
CA GLU A 351 5.13 -13.40 -26.61
C GLU A 351 4.42 -13.81 -27.91
N SER A 352 3.70 -14.93 -27.85
CA SER A 352 2.87 -15.40 -28.95
C SER A 352 1.72 -14.45 -29.20
N SER A 353 1.53 -14.01 -30.45
CA SER A 353 0.35 -13.24 -30.87
C SER A 353 -0.93 -14.08 -31.00
N ALA A 354 -0.86 -15.38 -30.67
CA ALA A 354 -2.03 -16.24 -30.70
C ALA A 354 -2.99 -15.90 -29.53
N PRO A 355 -4.31 -15.80 -29.81
CA PRO A 355 -5.30 -15.62 -28.76
C PRO A 355 -5.25 -16.75 -27.73
N ASN A 356 -5.27 -16.40 -26.44
CA ASN A 356 -5.19 -17.35 -25.33
C ASN A 356 -6.57 -17.73 -24.76
N GLY A 357 -7.65 -17.14 -25.29
CA GLY A 357 -9.03 -17.41 -24.89
C GLY A 357 -9.58 -16.50 -23.78
N VAL A 358 -8.76 -15.63 -23.20
CA VAL A 358 -9.21 -14.59 -22.26
C VAL A 358 -9.68 -13.37 -23.05
N THR A 359 -10.80 -12.77 -22.64
CA THR A 359 -11.35 -11.55 -23.23
C THR A 359 -11.52 -10.50 -22.15
N CYS A 360 -10.93 -9.33 -22.36
CA CYS A 360 -10.97 -8.22 -21.40
C CYS A 360 -11.66 -6.98 -21.98
N PRO A 361 -12.34 -6.17 -21.16
CA PRO A 361 -12.74 -4.82 -21.56
C PRO A 361 -11.53 -4.00 -21.97
N THR A 362 -11.67 -3.18 -23.01
CA THR A 362 -10.55 -2.41 -23.55
C THR A 362 -10.94 -0.96 -23.80
N CYS A 363 -10.07 -0.03 -23.42
CA CYS A 363 -10.26 1.40 -23.70
C CYS A 363 -8.99 2.20 -23.38
N ARG A 364 -8.92 3.41 -23.93
CA ARG A 364 -7.91 4.43 -23.59
C ARG A 364 -8.63 5.77 -23.44
N SER A 365 -8.55 6.39 -22.26
CA SER A 365 -9.25 7.65 -21.96
C SER A 365 -8.26 8.71 -21.45
N PRO A 366 -7.68 9.52 -22.36
CA PRO A 366 -6.89 10.68 -21.98
C PRO A 366 -7.78 11.74 -21.30
N GLY A 367 -7.27 12.38 -20.25
CA GLY A 367 -7.98 13.40 -19.47
C GLY A 367 -8.95 12.86 -18.42
N SER A 368 -9.00 11.54 -18.22
CA SER A 368 -9.91 10.89 -17.27
C SER A 368 -9.19 9.82 -16.45
N VAL A 369 -9.59 9.64 -15.18
CA VAL A 369 -9.20 8.48 -14.35
C VAL A 369 -10.10 7.26 -14.58
N VAL A 370 -11.08 7.42 -15.48
CA VAL A 370 -12.10 6.44 -15.75
C VAL A 370 -12.15 6.09 -17.23
N CYS A 371 -12.27 4.80 -17.53
CA CYS A 371 -12.19 4.27 -18.87
C CYS A 371 -13.34 3.27 -19.09
N TYR A 372 -14.39 3.72 -19.79
CA TYR A 372 -15.54 2.89 -20.17
C TYR A 372 -15.62 2.74 -21.67
N SER A 373 -15.63 1.49 -22.11
CA SER A 373 -16.08 1.12 -23.45
C SER A 373 -16.84 -0.20 -23.37
N GLY A 374 -17.76 -0.41 -24.32
CA GLY A 374 -18.33 -1.73 -24.61
C GLY A 374 -17.38 -2.61 -25.42
N ASP A 375 -16.25 -2.06 -25.85
CA ASP A 375 -15.23 -2.77 -26.63
C ASP A 375 -14.50 -3.80 -25.79
N THR A 376 -14.09 -4.88 -26.46
CA THR A 376 -13.31 -5.95 -25.85
C THR A 376 -12.09 -6.27 -26.68
N ILE A 377 -11.03 -6.74 -26.02
CA ILE A 377 -9.80 -7.21 -26.65
C ILE A 377 -9.64 -8.72 -26.34
N GLN A 378 -9.19 -9.47 -27.35
CA GLN A 378 -8.80 -10.87 -27.18
C GLN A 378 -7.35 -10.89 -26.68
N CYS A 379 -7.13 -11.41 -25.47
CA CYS A 379 -5.80 -11.49 -24.91
C CYS A 379 -4.95 -12.54 -25.65
N THR A 380 -3.64 -12.32 -25.66
CA THR A 380 -2.70 -13.18 -26.39
C THR A 380 -1.58 -13.65 -25.48
N GLY A 381 -0.93 -14.77 -25.85
CA GLY A 381 0.23 -15.27 -25.10
C GLY A 381 -0.06 -15.46 -23.60
N LYS A 382 0.83 -14.95 -22.75
CA LYS A 382 0.72 -15.04 -21.29
C LYS A 382 -0.14 -13.95 -20.62
N GLU A 383 -0.80 -13.07 -21.39
CA GLU A 383 -1.67 -12.05 -20.82
C GLU A 383 -3.01 -12.67 -20.40
N THR A 384 -3.04 -13.29 -19.22
CA THR A 384 -4.21 -14.05 -18.74
C THR A 384 -5.12 -13.25 -17.82
N THR A 385 -4.81 -11.98 -17.55
CA THR A 385 -5.50 -11.17 -16.55
C THR A 385 -6.00 -9.86 -17.14
N CYS A 386 -7.21 -9.44 -16.77
CA CYS A 386 -7.71 -8.11 -17.13
C CYS A 386 -7.24 -7.05 -16.13
N PHE A 387 -6.83 -5.88 -16.63
CA PHE A 387 -6.39 -4.77 -15.80
C PHE A 387 -7.16 -3.47 -16.06
N LEU A 388 -7.16 -2.59 -15.06
CA LEU A 388 -7.44 -1.15 -15.15
C LEU A 388 -6.18 -0.43 -14.65
N MET A 389 -5.64 0.46 -15.45
CA MET A 389 -4.57 1.37 -15.04
C MET A 389 -5.15 2.78 -14.92
N ASN A 390 -4.82 3.48 -13.85
CA ASN A 390 -4.98 4.93 -13.77
C ASN A 390 -3.61 5.58 -13.66
N SER A 391 -3.48 6.77 -14.25
CA SER A 391 -2.33 7.62 -14.01
C SER A 391 -2.73 9.06 -13.83
N GLN A 392 -2.06 9.75 -12.92
CA GLN A 392 -2.29 11.16 -12.59
C GLN A 392 -0.95 11.88 -12.52
N ALA A 393 -0.82 12.97 -13.27
CA ALA A 393 0.26 13.94 -13.09
C ALA A 393 -0.28 15.09 -12.21
N PRO A 394 0.09 15.16 -10.91
CA PRO A 394 -0.51 16.13 -9.98
C PRO A 394 -0.23 17.57 -10.42
N ASP A 395 0.98 17.84 -10.90
CA ASP A 395 1.42 19.19 -11.27
C ASP A 395 0.64 19.77 -12.44
N THR A 396 0.19 18.92 -13.37
CA THR A 396 -0.45 19.34 -14.63
C THR A 396 -1.94 18.98 -14.70
N HIS A 397 -2.48 18.34 -13.66
CA HIS A 397 -3.85 17.80 -13.63
C HIS A 397 -4.16 16.92 -14.85
N GLN A 398 -3.16 16.22 -15.39
CA GLN A 398 -3.36 15.30 -16.50
C GLN A 398 -3.70 13.92 -15.96
N TYR A 399 -4.74 13.33 -16.53
CA TYR A 399 -5.23 12.01 -16.17
C TYR A 399 -5.19 11.09 -17.37
N LEU A 400 -5.01 9.80 -17.15
CA LEU A 400 -5.16 8.78 -18.17
C LEU A 400 -5.65 7.49 -17.52
N ALA A 401 -6.64 6.88 -18.13
CA ALA A 401 -7.14 5.58 -17.73
C ALA A 401 -7.14 4.60 -18.91
N ILE A 402 -6.74 3.37 -18.64
CA ILE A 402 -6.56 2.32 -19.64
C ILE A 402 -7.13 1.01 -19.10
N ARG A 403 -7.76 0.23 -19.98
CA ARG A 403 -8.14 -1.16 -19.68
C ARG A 403 -7.64 -2.11 -20.75
N GLY A 404 -7.31 -3.33 -20.35
CA GLY A 404 -6.90 -4.34 -21.30
C GLY A 404 -6.45 -5.65 -20.65
N CYS A 405 -5.56 -6.36 -21.34
CA CYS A 405 -4.97 -7.63 -20.92
C CYS A 405 -3.56 -7.40 -20.37
N ALA A 406 -3.17 -8.16 -19.35
CA ALA A 406 -1.86 -8.07 -18.73
C ALA A 406 -1.36 -9.46 -18.29
N ILE A 407 -0.04 -9.63 -18.23
CA ILE A 407 0.57 -10.72 -17.46
C ILE A 407 0.30 -10.47 -15.97
N PRO A 408 0.00 -11.51 -15.15
CA PRO A 408 -0.36 -11.32 -13.74
C PRO A 408 0.60 -10.47 -12.91
N ASN A 409 1.91 -10.53 -13.19
CA ASN A 409 2.92 -9.77 -12.45
C ASN A 409 2.83 -8.23 -12.64
N VAL A 410 2.10 -7.73 -13.64
CA VAL A 410 1.82 -6.29 -13.79
C VAL A 410 1.12 -5.74 -12.55
N CYS A 411 0.29 -6.56 -11.92
CA CYS A 411 -0.60 -6.14 -10.83
C CYS A 411 0.10 -6.06 -9.47
N ASP A 412 1.23 -6.76 -9.35
CA ASP A 412 2.00 -6.87 -8.11
C ASP A 412 3.29 -6.02 -8.16
N THR A 413 3.56 -5.37 -9.31
CA THR A 413 4.76 -4.56 -9.53
C THR A 413 4.45 -3.09 -9.32
N ASP A 414 5.22 -2.42 -8.47
CA ASP A 414 5.18 -0.97 -8.34
C ASP A 414 5.90 -0.29 -9.52
N TYR A 415 5.11 0.34 -10.40
CA TYR A 415 5.62 1.11 -11.54
C TYR A 415 5.85 2.58 -11.22
N GLN A 416 5.64 3.03 -9.98
CA GLN A 416 5.84 4.41 -9.57
C GLN A 416 7.27 4.88 -9.82
N SER A 417 8.26 4.01 -9.56
CA SER A 417 9.67 4.34 -9.83
C SER A 417 9.97 4.48 -11.32
N LEU A 418 9.27 3.75 -12.20
CA LEU A 418 9.41 3.93 -13.64
C LEU A 418 8.69 5.20 -14.09
N ALA A 419 7.46 5.40 -13.62
CA ALA A 419 6.62 6.56 -13.92
C ALA A 419 7.28 7.88 -13.50
N SER A 420 7.96 7.90 -12.34
CA SER A 420 8.65 9.08 -11.80
C SER A 420 9.78 9.58 -12.70
N HIS A 421 10.39 8.71 -13.53
CA HIS A 421 11.39 9.12 -14.52
C HIS A 421 10.78 9.87 -15.70
N PHE A 422 9.46 9.78 -15.91
CA PHE A 422 8.73 10.51 -16.95
C PHE A 422 8.09 11.81 -16.44
N GLY A 423 8.29 12.13 -15.16
CA GLY A 423 7.72 13.30 -14.48
C GLY A 423 7.08 12.89 -13.15
N ASN A 424 6.51 13.85 -12.42
CA ASN A 424 5.73 13.57 -11.22
C ASN A 424 4.39 12.93 -11.64
N ILE A 425 4.38 11.61 -11.87
CA ILE A 425 3.22 10.86 -12.36
C ILE A 425 2.99 9.69 -11.41
N ASN A 426 1.79 9.64 -10.84
CA ASN A 426 1.28 8.51 -10.08
C ASN A 426 0.66 7.49 -11.03
N VAL A 427 1.00 6.22 -10.91
CA VAL A 427 0.44 5.14 -11.74
C VAL A 427 0.01 3.97 -10.87
N ASN A 428 -1.25 3.53 -11.00
CA ASN A 428 -1.75 2.34 -10.31
C ASN A 428 -2.37 1.35 -11.28
N PHE A 429 -2.11 0.06 -11.05
CA PHE A 429 -2.71 -1.05 -11.77
C PHE A 429 -3.66 -1.83 -10.85
N PHE A 430 -4.84 -2.14 -11.37
CA PHE A 430 -5.86 -2.95 -10.69
C PHE A 430 -6.22 -4.14 -11.56
N CYS A 431 -6.16 -5.35 -11.02
CA CYS A 431 -6.36 -6.56 -11.80
C CYS A 431 -7.47 -7.47 -11.28
N ALA A 432 -8.13 -8.15 -12.21
CA ALA A 432 -9.12 -9.18 -11.89
C ALA A 432 -8.41 -10.49 -11.48
N ARG A 433 -8.60 -10.97 -10.25
CA ARG A 433 -8.07 -12.27 -9.80
C ARG A 433 -9.03 -13.41 -10.17
N GLU A 434 -8.54 -14.46 -10.85
CA GLU A 434 -9.32 -15.68 -11.14
C GLU A 434 -9.68 -16.43 -9.83
N GLY A 435 -10.91 -16.94 -9.75
CA GLY A 435 -11.37 -17.78 -8.64
C GLY A 435 -12.58 -17.26 -7.85
N LYS A 436 -12.96 -15.98 -7.98
CA LYS A 436 -14.25 -15.48 -7.49
C LYS A 436 -15.17 -15.17 -8.66
N LYS A 437 -16.01 -16.14 -9.04
CA LYS A 437 -17.28 -15.82 -9.73
C LYS A 437 -18.07 -14.91 -8.77
N ARG A 438 -18.00 -13.59 -8.96
CA ARG A 438 -18.70 -12.58 -8.14
C ARG A 438 -20.24 -12.66 -8.18
N CYS A 439 -20.82 -13.62 -8.89
CA CYS A 439 -22.27 -13.84 -8.95
C CYS A 439 -22.81 -14.90 -7.98
N GLU A 440 -21.97 -15.62 -7.22
CA GLU A 440 -22.46 -16.65 -6.27
C GLU A 440 -22.52 -16.17 -4.81
N THR A 441 -21.90 -15.04 -4.47
CA THR A 441 -21.90 -14.49 -3.10
C THR A 441 -23.20 -13.78 -2.69
N PHE A 442 -24.13 -13.50 -3.61
CA PHE A 442 -25.42 -12.87 -3.28
C PHE A 442 -26.60 -13.49 -4.05
N PRO A 443 -27.05 -14.70 -3.67
CA PRO A 443 -28.23 -15.34 -4.26
C PRO A 443 -29.50 -14.49 -4.13
N MET A 444 -29.61 -13.70 -3.05
CA MET A 444 -30.76 -12.81 -2.81
C MET A 444 -30.80 -11.64 -3.80
N LEU A 445 -29.67 -10.99 -4.09
CA LEU A 445 -29.63 -9.82 -4.95
C LEU A 445 -29.98 -10.16 -6.41
N CYS A 446 -29.51 -11.32 -6.89
CA CYS A 446 -29.80 -11.78 -8.24
C CYS A 446 -31.26 -12.25 -8.42
N ASN A 447 -31.86 -12.86 -7.37
CA ASN A 447 -33.28 -13.21 -7.38
C ASN A 447 -34.20 -12.00 -7.22
N GLN A 448 -33.77 -10.96 -6.49
CA GLN A 448 -34.53 -9.69 -6.38
C GLN A 448 -34.46 -8.87 -7.67
N LEU A 449 -33.31 -8.83 -8.36
CA LEU A 449 -33.19 -8.22 -9.70
C LEU A 449 -34.03 -8.96 -10.75
N LYS A 450 -34.01 -10.30 -10.77
CA LYS A 450 -34.85 -11.10 -11.67
C LYS A 450 -36.35 -10.93 -11.40
N SER A 451 -36.76 -10.83 -10.13
CA SER A 451 -38.17 -10.63 -9.76
C SER A 451 -38.65 -9.17 -9.88
N ALA A 452 -37.74 -8.19 -9.90
CA ALA A 452 -38.05 -6.81 -10.25
C ALA A 452 -38.20 -6.63 -11.77
N LEU A 453 -37.38 -7.32 -12.58
CA LEU A 453 -37.48 -7.31 -14.04
C LEU A 453 -38.70 -8.11 -14.55
N ALA A 454 -39.04 -9.23 -13.91
CA ALA A 454 -40.22 -10.03 -14.25
C ALA A 454 -41.56 -9.37 -13.88
N ARG A 455 -41.56 -8.33 -13.04
CA ARG A 455 -42.75 -7.54 -12.69
C ARG A 455 -43.01 -6.35 -13.62
N LYS A 456 -42.17 -6.18 -14.66
CA LYS A 456 -42.29 -5.12 -15.67
C LYS A 456 -42.59 -5.64 -17.10
N HIS A 457 -42.97 -6.91 -17.24
CA HIS A 457 -43.55 -7.45 -18.48
C HIS A 457 -44.96 -7.97 -18.27
#